data_AF-A0A3A8JEF9-F1
#
_entry.id   AF-A0A3A8JEF9-F1
#
_cell.length_a   1.000
_cell.length_b   1.000
_cell.length_c   1.000
_cell.angle_alpha   90.00
_cell.angle_beta   90.00
_cell.angle_gamma   90.00
#
_symmetry.space_group_name_H-M   'P 1'
#
loop_
_entity.id
_entity.type
_entity.pdbx_description
1 polymer ?
#
loop_
_entity_poly.entity_id
_entity_poly.type
_entity_poly.pdbx_seq_one_letter_code
_entity_poly.pdbx_strand_id
1 'polypeptide(L)'
;PLLTTPAMRRTAVAYLLETTPTEHLGLLRKRLHDEAQLMQLGGCAVCWAPRSFAEVYHERADVPAGTCSSERCRELWSEARGREAFWRQQVHAAAQAEAAS
;
A
#
# COMPACT_ATOMS: atom_id res chain seq x y z
N PRO A 1 17.57 -10.44 16.42
CA PRO A 1 16.10 -10.25 16.51
C PRO A 1 15.66 -9.00 15.73
N LEU A 2 14.72 -9.13 14.80
CA LEU A 2 14.04 -7.97 14.24
C LEU A 2 13.27 -7.31 15.40
N LEU A 3 13.73 -6.14 15.84
CA LEU A 3 13.16 -5.37 16.97
C LEU A 3 11.77 -4.78 16.65
N THR A 4 11.16 -5.20 15.55
CA THR A 4 9.91 -4.67 15.02
C THR A 4 8.88 -5.79 15.01
N THR A 5 7.93 -5.74 15.95
CA THR A 5 6.78 -6.64 15.95
C THR A 5 5.79 -6.25 14.85
N PRO A 6 4.88 -7.17 14.41
CA PRO A 6 3.83 -6.83 13.46
C PRO A 6 2.96 -5.64 13.91
N ALA A 7 2.72 -5.49 15.21
CA ALA A 7 1.96 -4.38 15.78
C ALA A 7 2.73 -3.05 15.64
N MET A 8 4.02 -3.02 16.00
CA MET A 8 4.87 -1.83 15.85
C MET A 8 5.00 -1.42 14.39
N ARG A 9 5.20 -2.39 13.49
CA ARG A 9 5.29 -2.13 12.05
C ARG A 9 4.00 -1.54 11.51
N ARG A 10 2.84 -2.08 11.92
CA ARG A 10 1.53 -1.54 11.53
C ARG A 10 1.35 -0.09 11.96
N THR A 11 1.74 0.27 13.20
CA THR A 11 1.70 1.66 13.66
C THR A 11 2.58 2.57 12.81
N ALA A 12 3.81 2.14 12.52
CA ALA A 12 4.72 2.92 11.68
C ALA A 12 4.19 3.09 10.24
N VAL A 13 3.63 2.03 9.64
CA VAL A 13 3.02 2.10 8.31
C VAL A 13 1.78 2.99 8.30
N ALA A 14 0.93 2.91 9.33
CA ALA A 14 -0.24 3.78 9.44
C ALA A 14 0.16 5.26 9.45
N TYR A 15 1.15 5.63 10.26
CA TYR A 15 1.69 6.99 10.29
C TYR A 15 2.23 7.40 8.90
N LEU A 16 3.03 6.56 8.25
CA LEU A 16 3.57 6.86 6.93
C LEU A 16 2.47 7.07 5.88
N LEU A 17 1.44 6.23 5.86
CA LEU A 17 0.32 6.35 4.92
C LEU A 17 -0.51 7.61 5.18
N GLU A 18 -0.68 7.98 6.45
CA GLU A 18 -1.40 9.19 6.85
C GLU A 18 -0.65 10.46 6.42
N THR A 19 0.64 10.56 6.76
CA THR A 19 1.41 11.80 6.56
C THR A 19 2.01 11.95 5.17
N THR A 20 2.02 10.91 4.34
CA THR A 20 2.58 11.00 2.98
C THR A 20 1.63 11.76 2.06
N PRO A 21 2.13 12.77 1.31
CA PRO A 21 1.34 13.47 0.31
C PRO A 21 0.73 12.51 -0.71
N THR A 22 -0.49 12.81 -1.15
CA THR A 22 -1.30 11.87 -1.95
C THR A 22 -0.63 11.49 -3.28
N GLU A 23 0.07 12.43 -3.90
CA GLU A 23 0.88 12.26 -5.10
C GLU A 23 2.02 11.23 -4.95
N HIS A 24 2.48 11.00 -3.71
CA HIS A 24 3.56 10.07 -3.38
C HIS A 24 3.07 8.73 -2.80
N LEU A 25 1.77 8.56 -2.55
CA LEU A 25 1.23 7.34 -1.95
C LEU A 25 1.48 6.09 -2.80
N GLY A 26 1.40 6.20 -4.13
CA GLY A 26 1.71 5.08 -5.01
C GLY A 26 3.15 4.58 -4.87
N LEU A 27 4.11 5.51 -4.76
CA LEU A 27 5.53 5.20 -4.54
C LEU A 27 5.77 4.60 -3.16
N LEU A 28 5.16 5.16 -2.12
CA LEU A 28 5.26 4.61 -0.77
C LEU A 28 4.72 3.18 -0.71
N ARG A 29 3.53 2.92 -1.26
CA ARG A 29 2.93 1.57 -1.26
C ARG A 29 3.80 0.56 -1.99
N LYS A 30 4.41 0.94 -3.12
CA LYS A 30 5.38 0.09 -3.83
C LYS A 30 6.58 -0.22 -2.93
N ARG A 31 7.20 0.79 -2.33
CA ARG A 31 8.35 0.60 -1.43
C ARG A 31 8.02 -0.30 -0.24
N LEU A 32 6.87 -0.11 0.40
CA LEU A 32 6.43 -0.96 1.52
C LEU A 32 6.22 -2.42 1.09
N HIS A 33 5.72 -2.64 -0.12
CA HIS A 33 5.60 -3.98 -0.69
C HIS A 33 6.97 -4.60 -0.96
N ASP A 34 7.88 -3.89 -1.63
CA ASP A 34 9.24 -4.36 -1.92
C ASP A 34 10.00 -4.67 -0.61
N GLU A 35 9.90 -3.81 0.40
CA GLU A 35 10.45 -4.05 1.74
C GLU A 35 9.87 -5.32 2.36
N ALA A 36 8.56 -5.57 2.25
CA ALA A 36 7.96 -6.78 2.78
C ALA A 36 8.51 -8.04 2.09
N GLN A 37 8.73 -8.03 0.78
CA GLN A 37 9.32 -9.18 0.07
C GLN A 37 10.75 -9.51 0.56
N LEU A 38 11.53 -8.48 0.91
CA LEU A 38 12.88 -8.66 1.47
C LEU A 38 12.86 -9.22 2.90
N MET A 39 11.88 -8.80 3.70
CA MET A 39 11.77 -9.21 5.10
C MET A 39 11.15 -10.61 5.26
N GLN A 40 10.16 -10.91 4.43
CA GLN A 40 9.41 -12.16 4.42
C GLN A 40 8.84 -12.33 3.02
N LEU A 41 9.36 -13.29 2.23
CA LEU A 41 8.84 -13.53 0.89
C LEU A 41 7.32 -13.79 0.95
N GLY A 42 6.54 -13.04 0.16
CA GLY A 42 5.08 -13.06 0.21
C GLY A 42 4.47 -12.43 1.47
N GLY A 43 5.23 -11.61 2.21
CA GLY A 43 4.78 -10.98 3.45
C GLY A 43 3.79 -9.84 3.23
N CYS A 44 3.05 -9.50 4.28
CA CYS A 44 2.20 -8.31 4.29
C CYS A 44 3.04 -7.03 4.27
N ALA A 45 2.75 -6.11 3.34
CA ALA A 45 3.36 -4.78 3.23
C ALA A 45 3.15 -3.89 4.47
N VAL A 46 2.12 -4.18 5.28
CA VAL A 46 1.75 -3.38 6.46
C VAL A 46 2.37 -3.91 7.75
N CYS A 47 2.49 -5.22 7.92
CA CYS A 47 2.92 -5.80 9.20
C CYS A 47 3.94 -6.95 9.09
N TRP A 48 4.37 -7.28 7.87
CA TRP A 48 5.27 -8.40 7.54
C TRP A 48 4.79 -9.79 7.95
N ALA A 49 3.55 -9.92 8.47
CA ALA A 49 2.98 -11.23 8.74
C ALA A 49 2.97 -12.07 7.45
N PRO A 50 3.25 -13.38 7.56
CA PRO A 50 3.17 -14.28 6.42
C PRO A 50 1.74 -14.25 5.87
N ARG A 51 1.64 -14.36 4.55
CA ARG A 51 0.37 -14.51 3.85
C ARG A 51 0.23 -15.96 3.42
N SER A 52 -1.01 -16.44 3.41
CA SER A 52 -1.34 -17.74 2.85
C SER A 52 -1.07 -17.77 1.35
N PHE A 53 -0.83 -18.97 0.83
CA PHE A 53 -0.61 -19.17 -0.60
C PHE A 53 -1.76 -18.59 -1.46
N ALA A 54 -3.01 -18.76 -1.02
CA ALA A 54 -4.18 -18.21 -1.71
C ALA A 54 -4.13 -16.67 -1.80
N GLU A 55 -3.68 -15.99 -0.74
CA GLU A 55 -3.56 -14.52 -0.73
C GLU A 55 -2.47 -14.01 -1.67
N VAL A 56 -1.41 -14.80 -1.94
CA VAL A 56 -0.31 -14.45 -2.85
C VAL A 56 -0.67 -14.81 -4.29
N TYR A 57 -1.27 -15.99 -4.51
CA TYR A 57 -1.58 -16.52 -5.84
C TYR A 57 -2.60 -15.68 -6.62
N HIS A 58 -3.51 -14.98 -5.92
CA HIS A 58 -4.48 -14.08 -6.55
C HIS A 58 -3.94 -12.66 -6.82
N GLU A 59 -2.70 -12.36 -6.44
CA GLU A 59 -2.10 -11.08 -6.79
C GLU A 59 -1.76 -11.03 -8.28
N ARG A 60 -2.45 -10.14 -9.00
CA ARG A 60 -1.99 -9.75 -10.33
C ARG A 60 -0.70 -8.96 -10.17
N ALA A 61 0.30 -9.24 -11.01
CA ALA A 61 1.60 -8.56 -11.00
C ALA A 61 1.48 -7.02 -11.01
N ASP A 62 0.43 -6.49 -11.64
CA ASP A 62 0.25 -5.05 -11.83
C ASP A 62 -0.37 -4.32 -10.62
N VAL A 63 -1.08 -5.04 -9.72
CA VAL A 63 -1.72 -4.45 -8.53
C VAL A 63 -1.71 -5.43 -7.36
N PRO A 64 -0.57 -5.62 -6.67
CA PRO A 64 -0.51 -6.48 -5.50
C PRO A 64 -1.44 -5.95 -4.40
N ALA A 65 -2.33 -6.80 -3.90
CA ALA A 65 -3.18 -6.53 -2.75
C ALA A 65 -2.33 -6.21 -1.49
N GLY A 66 -1.11 -6.74 -1.45
CA GLY A 66 -0.02 -6.40 -0.55
C GLY A 66 -0.29 -6.68 0.93
N THR A 67 -1.41 -7.29 1.30
CA THR A 67 -1.85 -7.38 2.70
C THR A 67 -2.29 -8.78 3.10
N CYS A 68 -2.16 -9.10 4.39
CA CYS A 68 -2.76 -10.29 4.99
C CYS A 68 -4.25 -10.07 5.30
N SER A 69 -4.94 -11.12 5.73
CA SER A 69 -6.37 -11.14 6.09
C SER A 69 -6.78 -10.23 7.26
N SER A 70 -5.83 -9.66 7.99
CA SER A 70 -6.12 -8.68 9.05
C SER A 70 -6.91 -7.50 8.48
N GLU A 71 -8.12 -7.28 9.00
CA GLU A 71 -9.00 -6.17 8.63
C GLU A 71 -8.26 -4.83 8.69
N ARG A 72 -7.56 -4.56 9.80
CA ARG A 72 -6.80 -3.33 9.96
C ARG A 72 -5.74 -3.12 8.87
N CYS A 73 -5.04 -4.18 8.43
CA CYS A 73 -4.05 -4.05 7.35
C CYS A 73 -4.74 -3.73 6.01
N ARG A 74 -5.90 -4.35 5.74
CA ARG A 74 -6.69 -4.14 4.52
C ARG A 74 -7.30 -2.73 4.46
N GLU A 75 -7.79 -2.23 5.58
CA GLU A 75 -8.34 -0.87 5.70
C GLU A 75 -7.28 0.18 5.39
N LEU A 76 -6.14 0.15 6.09
CA LEU A 76 -5.03 1.08 5.88
C LEU A 76 -4.59 1.12 4.42
N TRP A 77 -4.50 -0.06 3.79
CA TRP A 77 -4.08 -0.17 2.40
C TRP A 77 -5.14 0.33 1.41
N SER A 78 -6.40 0.06 1.68
CA SER A 78 -7.52 0.46 0.82
C SER A 78 -7.78 1.97 0.91
N GLU A 79 -7.67 2.56 2.10
CA GLU A 79 -7.78 3.99 2.31
C GLU A 79 -6.70 4.76 1.53
N ALA A 80 -5.44 4.32 1.64
CA ALA A 80 -4.34 4.91 0.88
C ALA A 80 -4.55 4.80 -0.64
N ARG A 81 -5.03 3.64 -1.13
CA ARG A 81 -5.40 3.47 -2.55
C ARG A 81 -6.54 4.39 -2.96
N GLY A 82 -7.55 4.57 -2.11
CA GLY A 82 -8.69 5.44 -2.38
C GLY A 82 -8.26 6.90 -2.53
N ARG A 83 -7.43 7.40 -1.59
CA ARG A 83 -6.85 8.75 -1.65
C ARG A 83 -6.05 8.95 -2.93
N GLU A 84 -5.17 8.00 -3.26
CA GLU A 84 -4.37 8.04 -4.49
C GLU A 84 -5.24 8.06 -5.75
N ALA A 85 -6.24 7.18 -5.83
CA ALA A 85 -7.13 7.10 -6.99
C ALA A 85 -7.91 8.40 -7.20
N PHE A 86 -8.42 8.99 -6.11
CA PHE A 86 -9.11 10.27 -6.14
C PHE A 86 -8.21 11.40 -6.63
N TRP A 87 -6.96 11.47 -6.16
CA TRP A 87 -6.00 12.46 -6.64
C TRP A 87 -5.67 12.27 -8.13
N ARG A 88 -5.42 11.02 -8.58
CA ARG A 88 -5.16 10.74 -10.00
C ARG A 88 -6.32 11.19 -10.88
N GLN A 89 -7.57 10.95 -10.45
CA GLN A 89 -8.75 11.41 -11.16
C GLN A 89 -8.78 12.94 -11.30
N GLN A 90 -8.47 13.69 -10.23
CA GLN A 90 -8.42 15.15 -10.27
C GLN A 90 -7.31 15.65 -11.21
N VAL A 91 -6.12 15.08 -11.16
CA VAL A 91 -5.00 15.44 -12.04
C VAL A 91 -5.34 15.17 -13.51
N HIS A 92 -5.94 14.01 -13.80
CA HIS A 92 -6.38 13.70 -15.16
C HIS A 92 -7.46 14.66 -15.66
N ALA A 93 -8.42 15.02 -14.82
CA ALA A 93 -9.46 15.99 -15.16
C ALA A 93 -8.88 17.39 -15.44
N ALA A 94 -7.93 17.84 -14.61
CA ALA A 94 -7.23 19.12 -14.80
C ALA A 94 -6.44 19.13 -16.10
N ALA A 95 -5.64 18.08 -16.37
CA ALA A 95 -4.86 17.98 -17.60
C ALA A 95 -5.74 17.93 -18.87
N GLN A 96 -6.92 17.30 -18.80
CA GLN A 96 -7.88 17.31 -19.91
C GLN A 96 -8.51 18.69 -20.14
N ALA A 97 -8.79 19.44 -19.07
CA ALA A 97 -9.32 20.80 -19.18
C ALA A 97 -8.28 21.78 -19.77
N GLU A 98 -7.01 21.65 -19.37
CA GLU A 98 -5.89 22.42 -19.95
C GLU A 98 -5.69 22.10 -21.44
N ALA A 99 -5.80 20.84 -21.84
CA ALA A 99 -5.67 20.43 -23.25
C ALA A 99 -6.85 20.87 -24.14
N ALA A 100 -7.98 21.27 -23.56
CA ALA A 100 -9.18 21.71 -24.27
C ALA A 100 -9.31 23.25 -24.36
N SER A 101 -8.38 23.99 -23.76
CA SER A 101 -8.29 25.46 -23.79
C SER A 101 -7.28 25.94 -24.83
#